data_AF-A0A524NZL6-F1
#
_entry.id   AF-A0A524NZL6-F1
#
_cell.length_a   1.000
_cell.length_b   1.000
_cell.length_c   1.000
_cell.angle_alpha   90.00
_cell.angle_beta   90.00
_cell.angle_gamma   90.00
#
_symmetry.space_group_name_H-M   'P 1'
#
loop_
_entity.id
_entity.type
_entity.pdbx_description
1 polymer ?
#
loop_
_entity_poly.entity_id
_entity_poly.type
_entity_poly.pdbx_seq_one_letter_code
_entity_poly.pdbx_strand_id
1 'polypeptide(L)'
;MKQDPFVSPEYKLNNPAIKHDFNKIRLIHSKADAVLLYKEQFIPLQEYLKLDPSRYLVLNRGNHHLRGQETIVLAQIIQWL
;
A
#
# COMPACT_ATOMS: atom_id res chain seq x y z
N MET A 1 28.86 19.18 -6.81
CA MET A 1 27.81 18.17 -6.49
C MET A 1 26.77 18.25 -7.60
N LYS A 2 26.51 17.17 -8.34
CA LYS A 2 25.36 17.12 -9.26
C LYS A 2 24.11 16.96 -8.39
N GLN A 3 23.17 17.91 -8.47
CA GLN A 3 21.86 17.74 -7.85
C GLN A 3 21.18 16.55 -8.52
N ASP A 4 20.70 15.60 -7.71
CA ASP A 4 19.80 14.58 -8.23
C ASP A 4 18.55 15.28 -8.78
N PRO A 5 18.13 14.96 -10.01
CA PRO A 5 16.95 15.57 -10.60
C PRO A 5 15.75 15.29 -9.69
N PHE A 6 14.96 16.33 -9.44
CA PHE A 6 13.69 16.18 -8.71
C PHE A 6 12.75 15.33 -9.56
N VAL A 7 12.67 14.04 -9.25
CA VAL A 7 11.77 13.11 -9.90
C VAL A 7 10.43 13.19 -9.19
N SER A 8 9.41 13.73 -9.86
CA SER A 8 8.06 13.73 -9.29
C SER A 8 7.58 12.29 -9.08
N PRO A 9 6.76 12.02 -8.05
CA PRO A 9 6.19 10.69 -7.84
C PRO A 9 5.46 10.15 -9.07
N GLU A 10 4.82 11.03 -9.87
CA GLU A 10 4.11 10.63 -11.10
C GLU A 10 5.05 10.10 -12.19
N TYR A 11 6.30 10.61 -12.25
CA TYR A 11 7.31 10.13 -13.20
C TYR A 11 7.67 8.66 -12.95
N LYS A 12 7.72 8.21 -11.68
CA LYS A 12 8.06 6.81 -11.38
C LYS A 12 6.91 5.83 -11.68
N LEU A 13 5.67 6.27 -11.57
CA LEU A 13 4.48 5.43 -11.79
C LEU A 13 4.18 5.21 -13.28
N ASN A 14 4.56 6.16 -14.13
CA ASN A 14 4.24 6.14 -15.55
C ASN A 14 5.44 5.82 -16.44
N ASN A 15 6.61 5.51 -15.87
CA ASN A 15 7.79 5.20 -16.65
C ASN A 15 7.79 3.71 -17.05
N PRO A 16 7.59 3.39 -18.34
CA PRO A 16 7.55 2.00 -18.81
C PRO A 16 8.90 1.28 -18.67
N ALA A 17 10.00 2.00 -18.43
CA ALA A 17 11.31 1.41 -18.15
C ALA A 17 11.43 0.90 -16.70
N ILE A 18 10.55 1.31 -15.79
CA ILE A 18 10.50 0.77 -14.44
C ILE A 18 9.61 -0.47 -14.47
N LYS A 19 10.25 -1.65 -14.56
CA LYS A 19 9.55 -2.91 -14.30
C LYS A 19 9.09 -2.93 -12.85
N HIS A 20 7.80 -2.72 -12.62
CA HIS A 20 7.19 -2.92 -11.32
C HIS A 20 7.04 -4.42 -11.06
N ASP A 21 7.84 -4.96 -10.13
CA ASP A 21 7.62 -6.31 -9.64
C ASP A 21 6.52 -6.31 -8.57
N PHE A 22 5.28 -6.36 -9.03
CA PHE A 22 4.10 -6.41 -8.16
C PHE A 22 4.11 -7.64 -7.25
N ASN A 23 4.95 -8.66 -7.52
CA ASN A 23 5.10 -9.82 -6.63
C ASN A 23 5.69 -9.48 -5.26
N LYS A 24 6.26 -8.27 -5.09
CA LYS A 24 6.83 -7.80 -3.82
C LYS A 24 5.96 -6.78 -3.11
N ILE A 25 4.69 -6.64 -3.51
CA ILE A 25 3.76 -5.71 -2.89
C ILE A 25 2.67 -6.47 -2.12
N ARG A 26 2.41 -6.00 -0.91
CA ARG A 26 1.28 -6.34 -0.05
C ARG A 26 0.69 -5.04 0.46
N LEU A 27 -0.63 -4.98 0.58
CA LEU A 27 -1.35 -3.82 1.06
C LEU A 27 -2.09 -4.15 2.35
N ILE A 28 -1.94 -3.28 3.34
CA ILE A 28 -2.63 -3.37 4.62
C ILE A 28 -3.34 -2.04 4.86
N HIS A 29 -4.62 -2.09 5.19
CA HIS A 29 -5.42 -0.89 5.36
C HIS A 29 -6.59 -1.11 6.34
N SER A 30 -7.06 -0.03 6.96
CA SER A 30 -8.25 -0.06 7.83
C SER A 30 -9.41 0.69 7.20
N LYS A 31 -10.60 0.09 7.19
CA LYS A 31 -11.84 0.77 6.77
C LYS A 31 -12.22 1.97 7.64
N ALA A 32 -11.64 2.07 8.84
CA ALA A 32 -11.87 3.17 9.78
C ALA A 32 -10.76 4.24 9.72
N ASP A 33 -9.88 4.19 8.71
CA ASP A 33 -8.94 5.28 8.43
C ASP A 33 -9.70 6.53 7.95
N ALA A 34 -9.52 7.63 8.66
CA ALA A 34 -10.15 8.92 8.39
C ALA A 34 -9.24 9.89 7.60
N VAL A 35 -8.00 9.48 7.31
CA VAL A 35 -7.00 10.27 6.58
C VAL A 35 -6.84 9.74 5.16
N LEU A 36 -6.58 8.44 5.04
CA LEU A 36 -6.61 7.73 3.77
C LEU A 36 -7.91 6.93 3.75
N LEU A 37 -8.92 7.45 3.06
CA LEU A 37 -10.24 6.85 3.08
C LEU A 37 -10.26 5.57 2.24
N TYR A 38 -10.98 4.58 2.75
CA TYR A 38 -11.04 3.26 2.12
C TYR A 38 -11.60 3.31 0.70
N LYS A 39 -12.69 4.05 0.47
CA LYS A 39 -13.35 4.07 -0.84
C LYS A 39 -12.60 4.93 -1.85
N GLU A 40 -12.05 6.04 -1.41
CA GLU A 40 -11.49 7.09 -2.27
C GLU A 40 -10.03 6.85 -2.62
N GLN A 41 -9.24 6.21 -1.73
CA GLN A 41 -7.82 5.96 -1.96
C GLN A 41 -7.48 4.47 -2.07
N PHE A 42 -8.02 3.62 -1.19
CA PHE A 42 -7.63 2.21 -1.17
C PHE A 42 -8.23 1.39 -2.32
N ILE A 43 -9.54 1.51 -2.58
CA ILE A 43 -10.19 0.75 -3.67
C ILE A 43 -9.57 1.04 -5.04
N PRO A 44 -9.35 2.31 -5.47
CA PRO A 44 -8.69 2.59 -6.74
C PRO A 44 -7.27 2.03 -6.83
N LEU A 45 -6.52 2.07 -5.73
CA LEU A 45 -5.17 1.50 -5.67
C LEU A 45 -5.20 -0.03 -5.79
N GLN A 46 -6.15 -0.69 -5.13
CA GLN A 46 -6.36 -2.13 -5.25
C GLN A 46 -6.67 -2.53 -6.69
N GLU A 47 -7.59 -1.82 -7.36
CA GLU A 47 -7.97 -2.05 -8.76
C GLU A 47 -6.83 -1.80 -9.74
N TYR A 48 -5.98 -0.82 -9.47
CA TYR A 48 -4.79 -0.54 -10.26
C TYR A 48 -3.75 -1.66 -10.15
N LEU A 49 -3.46 -2.12 -8.94
CA LEU A 49 -2.41 -3.10 -8.70
C LEU A 49 -2.80 -4.54 -9.06
N LYS A 50 -4.09 -4.90 -8.96
CA LYS A 50 -4.62 -6.25 -9.29
C LYS A 50 -3.80 -7.39 -8.70
N LEU A 51 -3.38 -7.26 -7.44
CA LEU A 51 -2.62 -8.28 -6.74
C LEU A 51 -3.52 -9.50 -6.45
N ASP A 52 -2.89 -10.62 -6.09
CA ASP A 52 -3.62 -11.75 -5.53
C ASP A 52 -4.38 -11.34 -4.25
N PRO A 53 -5.62 -11.79 -4.03
CA PRO A 53 -6.42 -11.46 -2.84
C PRO A 53 -5.69 -11.70 -1.50
N SER A 54 -4.79 -12.69 -1.42
CA SER A 54 -3.99 -12.99 -0.22
C SER A 54 -2.98 -11.89 0.14
N ARG A 55 -2.81 -10.89 -0.72
CA ARG A 55 -1.90 -9.75 -0.54
C ARG A 55 -2.60 -8.50 -0.05
N TYR A 56 -3.89 -8.59 0.25
CA TYR A 56 -4.64 -7.50 0.86
C TYR A 56 -5.09 -7.91 2.26
N LEU A 57 -4.74 -7.10 3.25
CA LEU A 57 -5.32 -7.16 4.59
C LEU A 57 -6.16 -5.92 4.81
N VAL A 58 -7.48 -6.09 4.79
CA VAL A 58 -8.42 -5.02 5.08
C VAL A 58 -9.02 -5.24 6.46
N LEU A 59 -8.69 -4.35 7.39
CA LEU A 59 -9.14 -4.38 8.76
C LEU A 59 -10.45 -3.60 8.90
N ASN A 60 -11.38 -4.11 9.72
CA ASN A 60 -12.64 -3.41 10.00
C ASN A 60 -12.49 -2.34 11.11
N ARG A 61 -11.36 -2.33 11.82
CA ARG A 61 -11.04 -1.43 12.95
C ARG A 61 -9.59 -0.95 12.84
N GLY A 62 -9.25 0.10 13.59
CA GLY A 62 -7.95 0.75 13.56
C GLY A 62 -8.04 2.10 12.83
N ASN A 63 -7.39 3.13 13.35
CA ASN A 63 -7.33 4.43 12.67
C ASN A 63 -6.21 4.45 11.61
N HIS A 64 -5.84 5.63 11.12
CA HIS A 64 -4.72 5.81 10.18
C HIS A 64 -3.39 5.19 10.63
N HIS A 65 -3.16 5.12 11.96
CA HIS A 65 -1.97 4.51 12.54
C HIS A 65 -2.15 3.01 12.85
N LEU A 66 -3.28 2.42 12.46
CA LEU A 66 -3.66 1.03 12.73
C LEU A 66 -3.69 0.70 14.24
N ARG A 67 -4.01 1.69 15.09
CA ARG A 67 -4.01 1.50 16.55
C ARG A 67 -4.94 0.37 16.99
N GLY A 68 -4.44 -0.48 17.88
CA GLY A 68 -5.12 -1.67 18.38
C GLY A 68 -5.15 -2.84 17.40
N GLN A 69 -4.45 -2.75 16.26
CA GLN A 69 -4.30 -3.82 15.26
C GLN A 69 -2.82 -4.16 15.00
N GLU A 70 -1.90 -3.63 15.80
CA GLU A 70 -0.45 -3.75 15.59
C GLU A 70 0.00 -5.21 15.57
N THR A 71 -0.53 -6.04 16.47
CA THR A 71 -0.18 -7.47 16.55
C THR A 71 -0.55 -8.24 15.28
N ILE A 72 -1.76 -8.03 14.74
CA ILE A 72 -2.18 -8.73 13.51
C ILE A 72 -1.39 -8.21 12.30
N VAL A 73 -1.13 -6.91 12.23
CA VAL A 73 -0.32 -6.31 11.16
C VAL A 73 1.10 -6.87 11.20
N LEU A 74 1.73 -6.90 12.38
CA LEU A 74 3.08 -7.44 12.55
C LEU A 74 3.14 -8.93 12.20
N ALA A 75 2.18 -9.73 12.65
CA ALA A 75 2.11 -11.15 12.30
C ALA A 75 2.00 -11.35 10.78
N GLN A 76 1.22 -10.51 10.08
CA GLN A 76 1.08 -10.55 8.63
C GLN A 76 2.33 -10.09 7.87
N ILE A 77 3.13 -9.19 8.46
CA ILE A 77 4.44 -8.81 7.92
C ILE A 77 5.42 -9.98 8.09
N ILE A 78 5.50 -10.57 9.28
CA ILE A 78 6.39 -11.71 9.57
C ILE A 78 6.05 -12.92 8.71
N GLN A 79 4.77 -13.22 8.50
CA GLN A 79 4.34 -14.33 7.63
C GLN A 79 4.76 -14.12 6.16
N TRP A 80 4.88 -12.87 5.73
CA TRP A 80 5.14 -12.53 4.34
C TRP A 80 6.64 -12.47 4.00
N LEU A 81 7.47 -12.04 4.96
CA LEU A 81 8.93 -12.04 4.84
C LEU A 81 9.50 -13.46 4.96
#